data_AF-A0A0D2MK59-F1
#
_entry.id   AF-A0A0D2MK59-F1
#
_cell.length_a   1.000
_cell.length_b   1.000
_cell.length_c   1.000
_cell.angle_alpha   90.00
_cell.angle_beta   90.00
_cell.angle_gamma   90.00
#
_symmetry.space_group_name_H-M   'P 1'
#
loop_
_entity.id
_entity.type
_entity.pdbx_description
1 polymer ?
#
loop_
_entity_poly.entity_id
_entity_poly.type
_entity_poly.pdbx_seq_one_letter_code
_entity_poly.pdbx_strand_id
1 'polypeptide(L)'
;MDVGLDSYCCLGLAHCFRKKEDGKLEDVFVIEPLSATSLECMATGARTSFKVAVGVKVADALSRNKGALPEAFQDGLWCEKYDARLDAAARTWQRSHAQDNLMDIVPLGKARSNFNFSLDDKRVLNMDNVVNDDDNIKQDISIDVYGRAEKQERDEKMAAAAAAAIAASAAAAAAAAEEESEEEDDLDALLAG
;
A
#
# COMPACT_ATOMS: atom_id res chain seq x y z
N MET A 1 -13.17 10.16 26.37
CA MET A 1 -14.36 9.42 26.83
C MET A 1 -13.93 8.02 27.13
N ASP A 2 -14.26 7.55 28.32
CA ASP A 2 -14.05 6.17 28.73
C ASP A 2 -15.17 5.28 28.15
N VAL A 3 -14.82 4.07 27.71
CA VAL A 3 -15.77 3.13 27.10
C VAL A 3 -16.15 2.10 28.15
N GLY A 4 -17.39 2.18 28.63
CA GLY A 4 -17.91 1.21 29.60
C GLY A 4 -17.93 -0.20 29.02
N LEU A 5 -17.64 -1.21 29.84
CA LEU A 5 -17.58 -2.62 29.43
C LEU A 5 -18.92 -3.16 28.89
N ASP A 6 -20.05 -2.63 29.37
CA ASP A 6 -21.39 -2.96 28.88
C ASP A 6 -21.79 -2.21 27.61
N SER A 7 -20.93 -1.32 27.10
CA SER A 7 -21.20 -0.57 25.87
C SER A 7 -21.30 -1.53 24.68
N TYR A 8 -22.17 -1.16 23.73
CA TYR A 8 -22.28 -1.86 22.47
C TYR A 8 -21.03 -1.62 21.60
N CYS A 9 -20.59 -2.67 20.91
CA CYS A 9 -19.71 -2.58 19.76
C CYS A 9 -20.11 -3.62 18.70
N CYS A 10 -19.61 -3.46 17.49
CA CYS A 10 -19.85 -4.39 16.39
C CYS A 10 -18.53 -5.01 15.95
N LEU A 11 -18.51 -6.33 15.73
CA LEU A 11 -17.38 -7.05 15.16
C LEU A 11 -17.74 -7.53 13.76
N GLY A 12 -16.83 -7.35 12.81
CA GLY A 12 -16.97 -7.83 11.44
C GLY A 12 -15.96 -8.94 11.13
N LEU A 13 -16.35 -9.89 10.30
CA LEU A 13 -15.47 -10.89 9.70
C LEU A 13 -15.15 -10.47 8.26
N ALA A 14 -13.96 -9.93 8.05
CA ALA A 14 -13.46 -9.54 6.73
C ALA A 14 -12.81 -10.71 6.00
N HIS A 15 -13.04 -10.80 4.70
CA HIS A 15 -12.27 -11.64 3.79
C HIS A 15 -11.13 -10.79 3.22
N CYS A 16 -9.91 -11.09 3.64
CA CYS A 16 -8.70 -10.41 3.22
C CYS A 16 -7.74 -11.40 2.56
N PHE A 17 -6.62 -10.88 2.07
CA PHE A 17 -5.58 -11.65 1.43
C PHE A 17 -4.22 -11.35 2.04
N ARG A 18 -3.33 -12.34 2.06
CA ARG A 18 -1.90 -12.15 2.37
C ARG A 18 -1.07 -12.63 1.19
N LYS A 19 -0.08 -11.81 0.79
CA LYS A 19 0.87 -12.18 -0.26
C LYS A 19 1.96 -13.07 0.36
N LYS A 20 2.12 -14.27 -0.18
CA LYS A 20 3.20 -15.20 0.17
C LYS A 20 4.51 -14.79 -0.51
N GLU A 21 5.62 -15.38 -0.07
CA GLU A 21 6.95 -15.16 -0.66
C GLU A 21 7.00 -15.56 -2.15
N ASP A 22 6.19 -16.54 -2.56
CA ASP A 22 6.03 -16.97 -3.95
C ASP A 22 5.19 -15.99 -4.81
N GLY A 23 4.73 -14.89 -4.23
CA GLY A 23 3.91 -13.87 -4.88
C GLY A 23 2.42 -14.21 -4.98
N LYS A 24 1.97 -15.40 -4.55
CA LYS A 24 0.55 -15.78 -4.58
C LYS A 24 -0.21 -15.17 -3.41
N LEU A 25 -1.50 -14.93 -3.63
CA LEU A 25 -2.42 -14.50 -2.59
C LEU A 25 -3.05 -15.70 -1.90
N GLU A 26 -3.05 -15.67 -0.57
CA GLU A 26 -3.75 -16.62 0.29
C GLU A 26 -4.92 -15.92 0.99
N ASP A 27 -6.06 -16.60 1.05
CA ASP A 27 -7.25 -16.14 1.76
C ASP A 27 -7.02 -16.11 3.26
N VAL A 28 -7.38 -14.99 3.88
CA VAL A 28 -7.28 -14.79 5.33
C VAL A 28 -8.58 -14.15 5.82
N PHE A 29 -9.22 -14.77 6.80
CA PHE A 29 -10.40 -14.20 7.45
C PHE A 29 -9.98 -13.43 8.70
N VAL A 30 -10.38 -12.17 8.81
CA VAL A 30 -9.95 -11.27 9.89
C VAL A 30 -11.15 -10.75 10.66
N ILE A 31 -11.12 -10.91 11.97
CA ILE A 31 -12.08 -10.34 12.91
C ILE A 31 -11.64 -8.91 13.23
N GLU A 32 -12.46 -7.93 12.86
CA GLU A 32 -12.19 -6.51 13.06
C GLU A 32 -13.33 -5.82 13.84
N PRO A 33 -13.01 -4.91 14.76
CA PRO A 33 -14.01 -3.98 15.29
C PRO A 33 -14.50 -3.04 14.19
N LEU A 34 -15.82 -2.93 14.05
CA LEU A 34 -16.49 -2.05 13.10
C LEU A 34 -16.88 -0.74 13.78
N SER A 35 -16.55 0.38 13.13
CA SER A 35 -17.08 1.69 13.52
C SER A 35 -18.55 1.82 13.14
N ALA A 36 -19.25 2.74 13.80
CA ALA A 36 -20.64 3.06 13.49
C ALA A 36 -20.83 3.44 12.01
N THR A 37 -19.98 4.32 11.48
CA THR A 37 -20.01 4.74 10.07
C THR A 37 -19.68 3.60 9.12
N SER A 38 -18.74 2.72 9.45
CA SER A 38 -18.45 1.54 8.61
C SER A 38 -19.68 0.65 8.47
N LEU A 39 -20.39 0.39 9.57
CA LEU A 39 -21.60 -0.42 9.53
C LEU A 39 -22.73 0.27 8.74
N GLU A 40 -22.89 1.58 8.92
CA GLU A 40 -23.84 2.40 8.17
C GLU A 40 -23.57 2.33 6.65
N CYS A 41 -22.33 2.55 6.22
CA CYS A 41 -21.96 2.44 4.81
C CYS A 41 -22.21 1.04 4.24
N MET A 42 -21.91 -0.01 5.01
CA MET A 42 -22.22 -1.39 4.60
C MET A 42 -23.73 -1.61 4.45
N ALA A 43 -24.53 -1.03 5.34
CA ALA A 43 -25.99 -1.15 5.33
C ALA A 43 -26.64 -0.40 4.16
N THR A 44 -26.05 0.70 3.69
CA THR A 44 -26.51 1.44 2.50
C THR A 44 -26.11 0.78 1.18
N GLY A 45 -25.41 -0.35 1.23
CA GLY A 45 -25.07 -1.15 0.05
C GLY A 45 -23.67 -0.86 -0.53
N ALA A 46 -22.81 -0.14 0.19
CA ALA A 46 -21.42 0.01 -0.22
C ALA A 46 -20.74 -1.37 -0.32
N ARG A 47 -19.91 -1.54 -1.36
CA ARG A 47 -19.10 -2.75 -1.55
C ARG A 47 -18.21 -2.98 -0.35
N THR A 48 -18.16 -4.20 0.15
CA THR A 48 -17.44 -4.53 1.38
C THR A 48 -16.69 -5.85 1.29
N SER A 49 -15.60 -5.97 2.06
CA SER A 49 -14.90 -7.23 2.30
C SER A 49 -15.48 -8.00 3.49
N PHE A 50 -16.42 -7.42 4.25
CA PHE A 50 -17.03 -8.05 5.40
C PHE A 50 -18.14 -9.03 5.00
N LYS A 51 -18.01 -10.29 5.42
CA LYS A 51 -18.99 -11.35 5.16
C LYS A 51 -20.09 -11.38 6.21
N VAL A 52 -19.72 -11.12 7.47
CA VAL A 52 -20.64 -11.17 8.61
C VAL A 52 -20.27 -10.05 9.58
N ALA A 53 -21.28 -9.44 10.20
CA ALA A 53 -21.13 -8.54 11.33
C ALA A 53 -21.95 -9.06 12.51
N VAL A 54 -21.49 -8.87 13.74
CA VAL A 54 -22.16 -9.28 14.98
C VAL A 54 -22.10 -8.18 16.03
N GLY A 55 -23.24 -7.88 16.64
CA GLY A 55 -23.34 -6.94 17.75
C GLY A 55 -22.97 -7.62 19.06
N VAL A 56 -22.02 -7.06 19.80
CA VAL A 56 -21.51 -7.62 21.07
C VAL A 56 -21.27 -6.52 22.10
N LYS A 57 -21.07 -6.90 23.37
CA LYS A 57 -20.58 -5.96 24.37
C LYS A 57 -19.07 -5.80 24.26
N VAL A 58 -18.56 -4.64 24.67
CA VAL A 58 -17.12 -4.38 24.73
C VAL A 58 -16.40 -5.39 25.63
N ALA A 59 -17.00 -5.80 26.75
CA ALA A 59 -16.47 -6.87 27.62
C ALA A 59 -16.22 -8.19 26.85
N ASP A 60 -17.20 -8.62 26.05
CA ASP A 60 -17.13 -9.86 25.30
C ASP A 60 -16.08 -9.76 24.18
N ALA A 61 -16.03 -8.60 23.49
CA ALA A 61 -15.03 -8.32 22.47
C ALA A 61 -13.60 -8.32 23.05
N LEU A 62 -13.39 -7.70 24.21
CA LEU A 62 -12.10 -7.69 24.91
C LEU A 62 -11.65 -9.08 25.36
N SER A 63 -12.60 -9.96 25.74
CA SER A 63 -12.29 -11.33 26.13
C SER A 63 -11.71 -12.17 24.99
N ARG A 64 -11.93 -11.75 23.73
CA ARG A 64 -11.54 -12.47 22.50
C ARG A 64 -12.01 -13.93 22.48
N ASN A 65 -13.07 -14.24 23.20
CA ASN A 65 -13.65 -15.57 23.25
C ASN A 65 -14.41 -15.88 21.95
N LYS A 66 -13.75 -16.56 21.02
CA LYS A 66 -14.39 -16.98 19.76
C LYS A 66 -15.60 -17.90 19.99
N GLY A 67 -15.61 -18.70 21.05
CA GLY A 67 -16.73 -19.60 21.35
C GLY A 67 -18.05 -18.87 21.66
N ALA A 68 -17.99 -17.59 22.01
CA ALA A 68 -19.17 -16.74 22.19
C ALA A 68 -19.65 -16.05 20.89
N LEU A 69 -18.88 -16.19 19.80
CA LEU A 69 -19.21 -15.62 18.49
C LEU A 69 -19.89 -16.66 17.59
N PRO A 70 -20.61 -16.23 16.53
CA PRO A 70 -21.17 -17.13 15.54
C PRO A 70 -20.10 -18.04 14.91
N GLU A 71 -20.53 -19.21 14.42
CA GLU A 71 -19.65 -20.24 13.82
C GLU A 71 -18.69 -19.68 12.75
N ALA A 72 -19.15 -18.71 11.95
CA ALA A 72 -18.34 -18.06 10.93
C ALA A 72 -17.04 -17.41 11.47
N PHE A 73 -16.98 -17.04 12.75
CA PHE A 73 -15.83 -16.37 13.36
C PHE A 73 -14.78 -17.33 13.94
N GLN A 74 -15.05 -18.64 14.05
CA GLN A 74 -14.16 -19.58 14.75
C GLN A 74 -12.75 -19.62 14.13
N ASP A 75 -12.66 -19.61 12.80
CA ASP A 75 -11.40 -19.66 12.06
C ASP A 75 -10.79 -18.27 11.81
N GLY A 76 -11.49 -17.19 12.16
CA GLY A 76 -11.05 -15.82 11.93
C GLY A 76 -9.87 -15.41 12.80
N LEU A 77 -8.88 -14.71 12.25
CA LEU A 77 -7.76 -14.14 12.98
C LEU A 77 -8.13 -12.77 13.53
N TRP A 78 -7.73 -12.45 14.76
CA TRP A 78 -7.89 -11.09 15.28
C TRP A 78 -6.98 -10.11 14.53
N CYS A 79 -7.51 -8.93 14.20
CA CYS A 79 -6.73 -7.93 13.47
C CYS A 79 -5.54 -7.36 14.27
N GLU A 80 -4.60 -6.75 13.56
CA GLU A 80 -3.48 -6.06 14.19
C GLU A 80 -3.95 -4.86 15.01
N LYS A 81 -3.29 -4.64 16.16
CA LYS A 81 -3.64 -3.58 17.11
C LYS A 81 -5.12 -3.62 17.53
N TYR A 82 -5.69 -4.83 17.64
CA TYR A 82 -7.11 -5.05 17.91
C TYR A 82 -7.62 -4.25 19.10
N ASP A 83 -6.93 -4.22 20.25
CA ASP A 83 -7.43 -3.54 21.45
C ASP A 83 -7.58 -2.03 21.22
N ALA A 84 -6.59 -1.40 20.57
CA ALA A 84 -6.65 0.02 20.23
C ALA A 84 -7.75 0.30 19.18
N ARG A 85 -7.93 -0.60 18.22
CA ARG A 85 -9.00 -0.50 17.20
C ARG A 85 -10.38 -0.72 17.82
N LEU A 86 -10.50 -1.60 18.80
CA LEU A 86 -11.73 -1.90 19.52
C LEU A 86 -12.15 -0.68 20.33
N ASP A 87 -11.22 -0.10 21.10
CA ASP A 87 -11.44 1.13 21.87
C ASP A 87 -11.87 2.28 20.94
N ALA A 88 -11.15 2.48 19.82
CA ALA A 88 -11.50 3.51 18.84
C ALA A 88 -12.89 3.27 18.22
N ALA A 89 -13.20 2.05 17.79
CA ALA A 89 -14.49 1.70 17.21
C ALA A 89 -15.62 1.86 18.23
N ALA A 90 -15.45 1.38 19.46
CA ALA A 90 -16.44 1.47 20.52
C ALA A 90 -16.80 2.92 20.87
N ARG A 91 -15.83 3.85 20.85
CA ARG A 91 -16.13 5.29 21.01
C ARG A 91 -17.06 5.83 19.93
N THR A 92 -17.03 5.30 18.71
CA THR A 92 -17.94 5.76 17.64
C THR A 92 -19.40 5.39 17.93
N TRP A 93 -19.62 4.29 18.66
CA TRP A 93 -20.94 3.81 19.08
C TRP A 93 -21.53 4.58 20.26
N GLN A 94 -20.73 5.40 20.97
CA GLN A 94 -21.22 6.25 22.07
C GLN A 94 -21.93 7.52 21.57
N ARG A 95 -21.86 7.83 20.27
CA ARG A 95 -22.53 9.01 19.70
C ARG A 95 -24.05 8.76 19.65
N SER A 96 -24.85 9.78 19.99
CA SER A 96 -26.32 9.68 19.99
C SER A 96 -26.86 9.16 18.66
N HIS A 97 -26.37 9.68 17.53
CA HIS A 97 -26.78 9.19 16.21
C HIS A 97 -26.60 7.68 16.04
N ALA A 98 -25.48 7.12 16.51
CA ALA A 98 -25.23 5.69 16.42
C ALA A 98 -26.17 4.88 17.31
N GLN A 99 -26.43 5.36 18.53
CA GLN A 99 -27.35 4.71 19.47
C GLN A 99 -28.80 4.74 18.97
N ASP A 100 -29.22 5.87 18.40
CA ASP A 100 -30.61 6.09 18.01
C ASP A 100 -30.97 5.46 16.65
N ASN A 101 -30.00 5.32 15.72
CA ASN A 101 -30.30 4.99 14.33
C ASN A 101 -29.59 3.74 13.80
N LEU A 102 -28.46 3.33 14.39
CA LEU A 102 -27.58 2.32 13.77
C LEU A 102 -27.57 0.98 14.51
N MET A 103 -27.98 0.94 15.79
CA MET A 103 -27.99 -0.30 16.58
C MET A 103 -28.96 -1.36 16.05
N ASP A 104 -30.01 -0.96 15.33
CA ASP A 104 -30.98 -1.90 14.71
C ASP A 104 -30.43 -2.58 13.45
N ILE A 105 -29.35 -2.05 12.85
CA ILE A 105 -28.72 -2.66 11.67
C ILE A 105 -28.16 -4.03 12.04
N VAL A 106 -27.52 -4.12 13.22
CA VAL A 106 -27.01 -5.36 13.83
C VAL A 106 -27.24 -5.29 15.35
N PRO A 107 -28.36 -5.81 15.86
CA PRO A 107 -28.65 -5.77 17.28
C PRO A 107 -27.66 -6.57 18.14
N LEU A 108 -27.60 -6.25 19.43
CA LEU A 108 -26.78 -6.98 20.39
C LEU A 108 -27.12 -8.48 20.39
N GLY A 109 -26.10 -9.34 20.28
CA GLY A 109 -26.23 -10.80 20.21
C GLY A 109 -26.75 -11.33 18.87
N LYS A 110 -26.95 -10.46 17.87
CA LYS A 110 -27.40 -10.85 16.52
C LYS A 110 -26.27 -10.68 15.51
N ALA A 111 -26.30 -11.55 14.51
CA ALA A 111 -25.39 -11.50 13.38
C ALA A 111 -26.14 -11.15 12.09
N ARG A 112 -25.46 -10.47 11.18
CA ARG A 112 -25.97 -10.08 9.86
C ARG A 112 -24.92 -10.38 8.80
N SER A 113 -25.32 -10.97 7.68
CA SER A 113 -24.41 -11.41 6.60
C SER A 113 -24.81 -10.95 5.20
N ASN A 114 -25.96 -10.28 5.05
CA ASN A 114 -26.49 -9.84 3.76
C ASN A 114 -25.96 -8.46 3.33
N PHE A 115 -24.65 -8.25 3.42
CA PHE A 115 -24.00 -7.05 2.91
C PHE A 115 -23.61 -7.20 1.43
N ASN A 116 -23.30 -6.09 0.75
CA ASN A 116 -22.80 -6.10 -0.63
C ASN A 116 -21.33 -6.57 -0.66
N PHE A 117 -21.12 -7.85 -0.38
CA PHE A 117 -19.80 -8.47 -0.34
C PHE A 117 -19.20 -8.59 -1.74
N SER A 118 -17.96 -8.14 -1.92
CA SER A 118 -17.24 -8.25 -3.19
C SER A 118 -15.75 -8.58 -2.99
N LEU A 119 -15.19 -9.31 -3.94
CA LEU A 119 -13.78 -9.67 -4.03
C LEU A 119 -13.07 -9.03 -5.23
N ASP A 120 -13.71 -8.13 -5.97
CA ASP A 120 -13.02 -7.49 -7.11
C ASP A 120 -11.90 -6.57 -6.61
N ASP A 121 -12.15 -5.84 -5.50
CA ASP A 121 -11.16 -5.00 -4.82
C ASP A 121 -10.54 -5.76 -3.63
N LYS A 122 -9.53 -6.58 -3.93
CA LYS A 122 -8.91 -7.45 -2.93
C LYS A 122 -8.16 -6.64 -1.88
N ARG A 123 -8.58 -6.80 -0.62
CA ARG A 123 -7.89 -6.22 0.54
C ARG A 123 -6.68 -7.07 0.94
N VAL A 124 -5.49 -6.68 0.51
CA VAL A 124 -4.22 -7.36 0.85
C VAL A 124 -3.60 -6.73 2.10
N LEU A 125 -3.35 -7.51 3.14
CA LEU A 125 -2.93 -7.01 4.47
C LEU A 125 -1.46 -6.57 4.54
N ASN A 126 -0.58 -7.25 3.81
CA ASN A 126 0.87 -7.02 3.80
C ASN A 126 1.35 -6.40 2.48
N MET A 127 0.53 -5.53 1.89
CA MET A 127 0.91 -4.83 0.68
C MET A 127 1.79 -3.63 1.03
N ASP A 128 3.05 -3.68 0.63
CA ASP A 128 3.94 -2.53 0.73
C ASP A 128 3.67 -1.59 -0.45
N ASN A 129 3.38 -0.32 -0.14
CA ASN A 129 3.29 0.73 -1.14
C ASN A 129 4.69 1.30 -1.38
N VAL A 130 5.31 0.90 -2.48
CA VAL A 130 6.61 1.43 -2.91
C VAL A 130 6.34 2.57 -3.88
N VAL A 131 6.45 3.81 -3.39
CA VAL A 131 6.35 5.00 -4.23
C VAL A 131 7.67 5.19 -4.97
N ASN A 132 7.61 5.30 -6.29
CA ASN A 132 8.78 5.61 -7.12
C ASN A 132 8.66 7.01 -7.75
N ASP A 133 9.76 7.50 -8.33
CA ASP A 133 9.76 8.81 -9.00
C ASP A 133 8.85 8.83 -10.24
N ASP A 134 8.57 7.67 -10.83
CA ASP A 134 7.68 7.52 -11.99
C ASP A 134 6.20 7.71 -11.63
N ASP A 135 5.82 7.51 -10.35
CA ASP A 135 4.48 7.79 -9.82
C ASP A 135 4.20 9.30 -9.71
N ASN A 136 5.22 10.15 -9.88
CA ASN A 136 5.03 11.60 -9.90
C ASN A 136 4.28 12.04 -11.16
N ILE A 137 2.97 12.22 -11.02
CA ILE A 137 2.18 13.01 -11.97
C ILE A 137 2.75 14.43 -11.98
N LYS A 138 3.35 14.84 -13.11
CA LYS A 138 3.88 16.20 -13.27
C LYS A 138 2.73 17.19 -13.11
N GLN A 139 2.83 18.03 -12.07
CA GLN A 139 1.95 19.17 -11.92
C GLN A 139 2.17 20.09 -13.13
N ASP A 140 1.05 20.58 -13.68
CA ASP A 140 0.88 21.40 -14.89
C ASP A 140 2.20 21.89 -15.53
N ILE A 141 2.47 21.40 -16.75
CA ILE A 141 3.69 21.71 -17.54
C ILE A 141 3.86 23.22 -17.77
N SER A 142 2.78 24.00 -17.64
CA SER A 142 2.83 25.47 -17.77
C SER A 142 3.54 26.20 -16.62
N ILE A 143 3.80 25.53 -15.48
CA ILE A 143 4.41 26.13 -14.29
C ILE A 143 5.66 25.33 -13.87
N ASP A 144 6.79 25.60 -14.54
CA ASP A 144 8.09 25.07 -14.13
C ASP A 144 8.71 25.93 -13.01
N VAL A 145 8.19 25.78 -11.78
CA VAL A 145 8.66 26.55 -10.60
C VAL A 145 10.13 26.30 -10.26
N TYR A 146 10.66 25.15 -10.67
CA TYR A 146 11.99 24.68 -10.25
C TYR A 146 13.01 24.74 -11.38
N GLY A 147 12.69 25.34 -12.53
CA GLY A 147 13.58 25.42 -13.70
C GLY A 147 14.08 24.05 -14.15
N ARG A 148 13.24 23.02 -14.01
CA ARG A 148 13.61 21.63 -14.28
C ARG A 148 13.79 21.37 -15.77
N ALA A 149 13.08 22.08 -16.64
CA ALA A 149 13.32 22.05 -18.07
C ALA A 149 14.73 22.56 -18.41
N GLU A 150 15.14 23.68 -17.83
CA GLU A 150 16.49 24.23 -18.01
C GLU A 150 17.57 23.32 -17.44
N LYS A 151 17.29 22.67 -16.29
CA LYS A 151 18.20 21.67 -15.71
C LYS A 151 18.35 20.46 -16.62
N GLN A 152 17.24 19.91 -17.10
CA GLN A 152 17.24 18.73 -17.98
C GLN A 152 18.00 19.03 -19.29
N GLU A 153 17.75 20.19 -19.90
CA GLU A 153 18.46 20.61 -21.11
C GLU A 153 19.96 20.83 -20.87
N ARG A 154 20.34 21.30 -19.67
CA ARG A 154 21.74 21.44 -19.26
C ARG A 154 22.41 20.09 -19.02
N ASP A 155 21.72 19.17 -18.35
CA ASP A 155 22.21 17.82 -18.05
C ASP A 155 22.39 17.04 -19.36
N GLU A 156 21.45 17.16 -20.31
CA GLU A 156 21.55 16.59 -21.66
C GLU A 156 22.72 17.18 -22.45
N LYS A 157 22.91 18.51 -22.43
CA LYS A 157 24.08 19.16 -23.06
C LYS A 157 25.39 18.74 -22.41
N MET A 158 25.42 18.59 -21.09
CA MET A 158 26.61 18.18 -20.35
C MET A 158 26.95 16.71 -20.63
N ALA A 159 25.94 15.83 -20.71
CA ALA A 159 26.12 14.44 -21.12
C ALA A 159 26.61 14.31 -22.57
N ALA A 160 26.05 15.10 -23.49
CA ALA A 160 26.49 15.13 -24.88
C ALA A 160 27.94 15.66 -25.01
N ALA A 161 28.29 16.72 -24.26
CA ALA A 161 29.65 17.26 -24.23
C ALA A 161 30.65 16.25 -23.63
N ALA A 162 30.27 15.54 -22.57
CA ALA A 162 31.11 14.48 -21.99
C ALA A 162 31.32 13.32 -22.98
N ALA A 163 30.27 12.88 -23.67
CA ALA A 163 30.38 11.85 -24.70
C ALA A 163 31.29 12.29 -25.88
N ALA A 164 31.17 13.55 -26.32
CA ALA A 164 32.02 14.11 -27.36
C ALA A 164 33.49 14.23 -26.92
N ALA A 165 33.75 14.63 -25.66
CA ALA A 165 35.11 14.70 -25.12
C ALA A 165 35.77 13.32 -25.02
N ILE A 166 35.01 12.29 -24.62
CA ILE A 166 35.48 10.90 -24.59
C ILE A 166 35.79 10.40 -26.02
N ALA A 167 34.94 10.74 -27.00
CA ALA A 167 35.19 10.37 -28.39
C ALA A 167 36.44 11.07 -28.96
N ALA A 168 36.65 12.35 -28.62
CA ALA A 168 37.81 13.11 -29.07
C ALA A 168 39.12 12.60 -28.44
N SER A 169 39.11 12.23 -27.15
CA SER A 169 40.30 11.67 -26.52
C SER A 169 40.64 10.27 -27.05
N ALA A 170 39.63 9.46 -27.38
CA ALA A 170 39.84 8.18 -28.04
C ALA A 170 40.44 8.33 -29.45
N ALA A 171 39.99 9.33 -30.22
CA ALA A 171 40.54 9.61 -31.55
C ALA A 171 41.99 10.13 -31.50
N ALA A 172 42.32 10.99 -30.53
CA ALA A 172 43.68 11.49 -30.35
C ALA A 172 44.65 10.37 -29.91
N ALA A 173 44.20 9.45 -29.05
CA ALA A 173 44.98 8.28 -28.66
C ALA A 173 45.22 7.31 -29.83
N ALA A 174 44.25 7.15 -30.73
CA ALA A 174 44.41 6.35 -31.93
C ALA A 174 45.42 6.96 -32.91
N ALA A 175 45.38 8.28 -33.12
CA ALA A 175 46.33 8.98 -33.99
C ALA A 175 47.77 8.94 -33.46
N ALA A 176 47.95 9.11 -32.14
CA ALA A 176 49.28 9.00 -31.52
C ALA A 176 49.86 7.58 -31.61
N ALA A 177 49.02 6.55 -31.54
CA ALA A 177 49.45 5.16 -31.72
C ALA A 177 49.82 4.84 -33.18
N GLU A 178 49.15 5.48 -34.16
CA GLU A 178 49.54 5.38 -35.57
C GLU A 178 50.88 6.09 -35.84
N GLU A 179 51.09 7.31 -35.31
CA GLU A 179 52.38 8.02 -35.43
C GLU A 179 53.54 7.26 -34.76
N GLU A 180 53.36 6.70 -33.56
CA GLU A 180 54.38 5.87 -32.92
C GLU A 180 54.71 4.61 -33.75
N SER A 181 53.70 4.00 -34.39
CA SER A 181 53.92 2.82 -35.24
C SER A 181 54.64 3.16 -36.56
N GLU A 182 54.34 4.31 -37.17
CA GLU A 182 55.04 4.78 -38.37
C GLU A 182 56.49 5.17 -38.07
N GLU A 183 56.75 5.80 -36.91
CA GLU A 183 58.11 6.12 -36.46
C GLU A 183 58.94 4.86 -36.14
N GLU A 184 58.33 3.81 -35.55
CA GLU A 184 58.99 2.52 -35.32
C GLU A 184 59.33 1.80 -36.64
N ASP A 185 58.39 1.78 -37.59
CA ASP A 185 58.59 1.16 -38.91
C ASP A 185 59.69 1.88 -39.72
N ASP A 186 59.76 3.22 -39.66
CA ASP A 186 60.80 4.01 -40.31
C ASP A 186 62.18 3.81 -39.67
N LEU A 187 62.25 3.64 -38.35
CA LEU A 187 63.51 3.36 -37.64
C LEU A 187 64.06 1.97 -37.98
N ASP A 188 63.19 0.97 -38.06
CA ASP A 188 63.54 -0.40 -38.45
C ASP A 188 63.99 -0.48 -39.90
N ALA A 189 63.37 0.30 -40.80
CA ALA A 189 63.81 0.40 -42.20
C ALA A 189 65.21 1.03 -42.34
N LEU A 190 65.58 1.97 -41.46
CA LEU A 190 66.87 2.67 -41.47
C LEU A 190 68.02 1.81 -40.91
N LEU A 191 67.72 0.84 -40.04
CA LEU A 191 68.70 -0.10 -39.46
C LEU A 191 68.96 -1.33 -40.34
N ALA A 192 68.13 -1.58 -41.35
CA ALA A 192 68.19 -2.77 -42.22
C ALA A 192 68.92 -2.56 -43.56
N GLY A 193 69.46 -1.36 -43.84
CA GLY A 193 70.22 -1.02 -45.06
C GLY A 193 71.72 -0.86 -44.84
#